data_AF-A0AAP6BBY8-F1
#
_entry.id   AF-A0AAP6BBY8-F1
#
_cell.length_a   1.000
_cell.length_b   1.000
_cell.length_c   1.000
_cell.angle_alpha   90.00
_cell.angle_beta   90.00
_cell.angle_gamma   90.00
#
_symmetry.space_group_name_H-M   'P 1'
#
loop_
_entity.id
_entity.type
_entity.pdbx_description
1 polymer ?
#
loop_
_entity_poly.entity_id
_entity_poly.type
_entity_poly.pdbx_seq_one_letter_code
_entity_poly.pdbx_strand_id
1 'polypeptide(L)'
;MSTAKPATRRIHRPLLLATAVALAASLATACGNSTAGNTGNTGNTDGTSGGTTGNSGSLYGPGGPGCSGAVGTPGGSGMPMRPGTGPQGMRTSVYFLHGEQVSPAPRTVAMPTTVAGALRTLLAGPDRYERDHGRTTAIPAGTRLRSVVVRRHVATVDLTGRYDDGGGTLSMRARLAQVVFTATRFPSIQKVGFELDGKPVTVFGGEGIVLDHPVGRADFEDLAPLVLVESPLIGDTVRTPVRVWGSANTFEGTLRLKLTDAAKHTAADVRVTATSGTGTRGTFDVTIPYKATRSGAGTLTAYWNSPKDGRPVIEDTVPLNLLR
;
A
#
# COMPACT_ATOMS: atom_id res chain seq x y z
N MET A 1 -56.97 -12.79 -44.06
CA MET A 1 -56.15 -14.01 -43.82
C MET A 1 -54.70 -13.61 -44.09
N SER A 2 -53.68 -13.90 -43.27
CA SER A 2 -53.64 -14.67 -42.02
C SER A 2 -52.79 -13.98 -40.96
N THR A 3 -53.07 -14.23 -39.68
CA THR A 3 -52.32 -13.73 -38.52
C THR A 3 -51.16 -14.68 -38.15
N ALA A 4 -50.08 -14.13 -37.57
CA ALA A 4 -49.08 -14.92 -36.84
C ALA A 4 -48.60 -14.17 -35.59
N LYS A 5 -48.76 -14.80 -34.43
CA LYS A 5 -48.32 -14.30 -33.10
C LYS A 5 -46.88 -14.75 -32.79
N PRO A 6 -46.21 -14.18 -31.76
CA PRO A 6 -44.76 -14.33 -31.57
C PRO A 6 -44.34 -15.60 -30.83
N ALA A 7 -43.07 -15.97 -30.97
CA ALA A 7 -42.44 -17.07 -30.22
C ALA A 7 -41.60 -16.54 -29.06
N THR A 8 -42.06 -16.76 -27.82
CA THR A 8 -41.26 -16.60 -26.60
C THR A 8 -40.29 -17.77 -26.43
N ARG A 9 -38.99 -17.52 -26.20
CA ARG A 9 -38.03 -18.55 -25.76
C ARG A 9 -37.76 -18.45 -24.26
N ARG A 10 -37.81 -19.61 -23.59
CA ARG A 10 -37.71 -19.75 -22.12
C ARG A 10 -36.27 -19.65 -21.64
N ILE A 11 -36.13 -19.13 -20.42
CA ILE A 11 -34.91 -19.14 -19.62
C ILE A 11 -34.65 -20.57 -19.14
N HIS A 12 -33.45 -21.11 -19.38
CA HIS A 12 -32.97 -22.35 -18.76
C HIS A 12 -31.85 -22.03 -17.78
N ARG A 13 -32.11 -22.25 -16.48
CA ARG A 13 -31.10 -22.21 -15.42
C ARG A 13 -30.31 -23.54 -15.45
N PRO A 14 -28.97 -23.55 -15.54
CA PRO A 14 -28.19 -24.76 -15.40
C PRO A 14 -28.11 -25.19 -13.94
N LEU A 15 -28.40 -26.47 -13.68
CA LEU A 15 -28.28 -27.12 -12.38
C LEU A 15 -26.81 -27.46 -12.12
N LEU A 16 -26.21 -26.96 -11.04
CA LEU A 16 -24.85 -27.33 -10.63
C LEU A 16 -24.90 -28.57 -9.73
N LEU A 17 -24.35 -29.69 -10.22
CA LEU A 17 -24.05 -30.85 -9.37
C LEU A 17 -22.81 -30.54 -8.52
N ALA A 18 -22.94 -30.69 -7.20
CA ALA A 18 -21.81 -30.65 -6.28
C ALA A 18 -21.23 -32.06 -6.10
N THR A 19 -19.97 -32.27 -6.48
CA THR A 19 -19.21 -33.48 -6.15
C THR A 19 -18.29 -33.19 -4.97
N ALA A 20 -18.54 -33.84 -3.84
CA ALA A 20 -17.71 -33.72 -2.64
C ALA A 20 -16.41 -34.52 -2.80
N VAL A 21 -15.27 -33.90 -2.48
CA VAL A 21 -13.96 -34.57 -2.38
C VAL A 21 -13.64 -34.75 -0.90
N ALA A 22 -13.44 -35.99 -0.46
CA ALA A 22 -13.06 -36.30 0.92
C ALA A 22 -11.55 -36.09 1.12
N LEU A 23 -11.18 -35.33 2.15
CA LEU A 23 -9.78 -35.07 2.51
C LEU A 23 -9.38 -35.98 3.69
N ALA A 24 -8.38 -36.84 3.51
CA ALA A 24 -7.84 -37.66 4.58
C ALA A 24 -6.71 -36.91 5.31
N ALA A 25 -6.87 -36.66 6.60
CA ALA A 25 -5.86 -36.04 7.44
C ALA A 25 -4.88 -37.08 8.01
N SER A 26 -3.62 -36.69 8.19
CA SER A 26 -2.68 -37.40 9.07
C SER A 26 -1.95 -36.41 9.97
N LEU A 27 -2.02 -36.65 11.28
CA LEU A 27 -1.36 -35.89 12.33
C LEU A 27 -0.01 -36.55 12.66
N ALA A 28 1.02 -35.75 12.91
CA ALA A 28 2.24 -36.19 13.56
C ALA A 28 2.67 -35.18 14.62
N THR A 29 2.46 -35.54 15.88
CA THR A 29 2.87 -34.76 17.06
C THR A 29 4.28 -35.17 17.48
N ALA A 30 5.15 -34.21 17.81
CA ALA A 30 6.39 -34.49 18.53
C ALA A 30 6.69 -33.38 19.54
N CYS A 31 6.64 -33.73 20.83
CA CYS A 31 7.03 -32.86 21.94
C CYS A 31 8.54 -32.96 22.20
N GLY A 32 9.14 -31.92 22.78
CA GLY A 32 10.57 -31.93 23.15
C GLY A 32 10.95 -30.75 24.05
N ASN A 33 10.54 -30.81 25.32
CA ASN A 33 10.94 -29.81 26.33
C ASN A 33 12.19 -30.30 27.07
N SER A 34 13.10 -29.40 27.47
CA SER A 34 14.21 -29.71 28.38
C SER A 34 14.57 -28.48 29.22
N THR A 35 15.02 -28.72 30.44
CA THR A 35 14.99 -27.75 31.57
C THR A 35 16.30 -27.77 32.35
N ALA A 36 16.47 -26.82 33.28
CA ALA A 36 17.57 -26.63 34.24
C ALA A 36 18.88 -26.01 33.68
N GLY A 37 19.66 -25.27 34.47
CA GLY A 37 19.51 -24.79 35.87
C GLY A 37 20.60 -23.74 36.17
N ASN A 38 20.28 -22.63 36.83
CA ASN A 38 20.45 -22.34 38.28
C ASN A 38 21.88 -21.93 38.73
N THR A 39 21.94 -21.14 39.81
CA THR A 39 23.12 -20.56 40.49
C THR A 39 23.83 -19.40 39.75
N GLY A 40 24.30 -18.34 40.42
CA GLY A 40 24.10 -17.94 41.82
C GLY A 40 25.12 -16.93 42.34
N ASN A 41 24.75 -16.27 43.45
CA ASN A 41 25.61 -15.55 44.41
C ASN A 41 25.84 -14.02 44.26
N THR A 42 26.19 -13.44 45.40
CA THR A 42 26.13 -12.03 45.84
C THR A 42 27.50 -11.31 45.78
N GLY A 43 27.48 -9.99 46.00
CA GLY A 43 28.69 -9.19 46.25
C GLY A 43 28.39 -7.70 46.41
N ASN A 44 28.34 -7.20 47.65
CA ASN A 44 28.30 -5.78 47.99
C ASN A 44 29.69 -5.32 48.44
N THR A 45 30.10 -4.08 48.13
CA THR A 45 31.07 -3.31 48.95
C THR A 45 31.05 -1.82 48.59
N ASP A 46 31.12 -0.98 49.61
CA ASP A 46 31.15 0.49 49.55
C ASP A 46 32.50 1.09 49.09
N GLY A 47 32.50 2.39 48.77
CA GLY A 47 33.71 3.16 48.47
C GLY A 47 33.47 4.67 48.32
N THR A 48 33.43 5.41 49.43
CA THR A 48 33.23 6.88 49.48
C THR A 48 34.53 7.69 49.38
N SER A 49 34.41 8.95 48.90
CA SER A 49 35.28 10.16 49.08
C SER A 49 35.84 10.76 47.77
N GLY A 50 36.01 12.08 47.60
CA GLY A 50 35.55 13.24 48.39
C GLY A 50 36.32 14.54 48.08
N GLY A 51 35.64 15.69 47.94
CA GLY A 51 36.24 17.05 47.87
C GLY A 51 36.98 17.42 46.56
N THR A 52 37.25 18.69 46.20
CA THR A 52 36.96 20.00 46.82
C THR A 52 36.91 21.12 45.74
N THR A 53 36.31 22.26 46.07
CA THR A 53 36.08 23.47 45.24
C THR A 53 37.31 24.39 45.04
N GLY A 54 37.23 25.28 44.04
CA GLY A 54 38.12 26.45 43.89
C GLY A 54 37.60 27.45 42.83
N ASN A 55 37.62 28.77 43.09
CA ASN A 55 36.98 29.81 42.27
C ASN A 55 37.81 31.12 42.23
N SER A 56 37.69 31.87 41.12
CA SER A 56 37.96 33.32 40.92
C SER A 56 39.41 33.84 40.81
N GLY A 57 39.63 34.79 39.86
CA GLY A 57 40.86 35.61 39.81
C GLY A 57 41.17 36.32 38.47
N SER A 58 40.58 37.50 38.25
CA SER A 58 40.75 38.50 37.16
C SER A 58 42.19 38.84 36.67
N LEU A 59 42.36 39.48 35.48
CA LEU A 59 42.91 40.86 35.28
C LEU A 59 43.34 41.23 33.80
N TYR A 60 42.80 42.35 33.28
CA TYR A 60 43.35 43.37 32.32
C TYR A 60 43.63 43.11 30.79
N GLY A 61 43.38 44.16 29.97
CA GLY A 61 43.68 44.31 28.51
C GLY A 61 45.00 45.08 28.22
N PRO A 62 45.24 45.83 27.08
CA PRO A 62 44.36 46.42 26.02
C PRO A 62 44.82 46.08 24.56
N GLY A 63 44.45 46.72 23.41
CA GLY A 63 43.33 47.62 23.04
C GLY A 63 43.61 48.68 21.92
N GLY A 64 43.25 48.42 20.64
CA GLY A 64 43.18 49.38 19.48
C GLY A 64 44.45 49.52 18.61
N PRO A 65 44.46 50.27 17.46
CA PRO A 65 43.39 50.77 16.55
C PRO A 65 43.37 49.99 15.19
N GLY A 66 42.60 50.24 14.12
CA GLY A 66 41.64 51.28 13.71
C GLY A 66 42.00 51.90 12.34
N CYS A 67 41.17 51.76 11.29
CA CYS A 67 41.09 52.66 10.12
C CYS A 67 39.93 52.30 9.15
N SER A 68 39.39 53.30 8.45
CA SER A 68 38.26 53.21 7.50
C SER A 68 38.68 53.76 6.12
N GLY A 69 38.08 53.31 5.00
CA GLY A 69 38.33 53.92 3.69
C GLY A 69 37.81 53.23 2.43
N ALA A 70 36.62 53.64 1.98
CA ALA A 70 36.19 53.83 0.59
C ALA A 70 36.04 52.67 -0.44
N VAL A 71 34.79 52.55 -0.93
CA VAL A 71 34.35 52.50 -2.34
C VAL A 71 34.93 51.44 -3.30
N GLY A 72 34.04 50.55 -3.77
CA GLY A 72 34.25 49.75 -4.98
C GLY A 72 33.01 48.95 -5.36
N THR A 73 32.19 49.44 -6.29
CA THR A 73 31.08 48.68 -6.90
C THR A 73 31.57 47.95 -8.14
N PRO A 74 31.33 46.64 -8.24
CA PRO A 74 31.12 45.99 -9.54
C PRO A 74 29.70 45.42 -9.63
N GLY A 75 28.99 45.75 -10.71
CA GLY A 75 27.76 45.04 -11.06
C GLY A 75 28.06 43.60 -11.46
N GLY A 76 27.68 42.64 -10.62
CA GLY A 76 27.79 41.21 -10.89
C GLY A 76 26.40 40.62 -11.14
N SER A 77 26.15 40.27 -12.40
CA SER A 77 25.01 39.47 -12.90
C SER A 77 24.31 38.61 -11.84
N GLY A 78 23.04 38.89 -11.58
CA GLY A 78 22.22 38.08 -10.68
C GLY A 78 22.24 36.61 -11.12
N MET A 79 22.70 35.73 -10.22
CA MET A 79 22.57 34.29 -10.44
C MET A 79 21.10 33.94 -10.67
N PRO A 80 20.76 33.08 -11.65
CA PRO A 80 19.40 32.59 -11.76
C PRO A 80 19.04 31.89 -10.46
N MET A 81 18.09 32.47 -9.73
CA MET A 81 17.60 31.92 -8.47
C MET A 81 17.04 30.54 -8.77
N ARG A 82 17.81 29.51 -8.41
CA ARG A 82 17.44 28.10 -8.62
C ARG A 82 16.01 27.90 -8.12
N PRO A 83 15.07 27.40 -8.94
CA PRO A 83 13.70 27.18 -8.53
C PRO A 83 13.69 26.43 -7.21
N GLY A 84 12.96 26.99 -6.23
CA GLY A 84 13.15 26.66 -4.83
C GLY A 84 12.97 25.19 -4.54
N THR A 85 13.53 24.77 -3.41
CA THR A 85 13.24 23.48 -2.76
C THR A 85 11.74 23.39 -2.51
N GLY A 86 10.99 22.86 -3.47
CA GLY A 86 9.66 22.34 -3.24
C GLY A 86 9.73 21.31 -2.10
N PRO A 87 8.68 21.15 -1.30
CA PRO A 87 8.69 20.24 -0.16
C PRO A 87 9.17 18.87 -0.64
N GLN A 88 10.27 18.37 -0.06
CA GLN A 88 10.86 17.10 -0.46
C GLN A 88 9.92 15.96 -0.05
N GLY A 89 8.99 15.67 -0.95
CA GLY A 89 8.00 14.63 -0.78
C GLY A 89 8.56 13.29 -1.22
N MET A 90 8.35 12.28 -0.41
CA MET A 90 8.67 10.90 -0.77
C MET A 90 7.44 10.27 -1.45
N ARG A 91 7.71 9.42 -2.44
CA ARG A 91 6.67 8.63 -3.11
C ARG A 91 6.17 7.54 -2.16
N THR A 92 4.85 7.46 -2.03
CA THR A 92 4.10 6.42 -1.32
C THR A 92 3.02 5.86 -2.24
N SER A 93 2.44 4.72 -1.88
CA SER A 93 1.16 4.27 -2.43
C SER A 93 0.03 4.58 -1.44
N VAL A 94 -1.18 4.78 -1.97
CA VAL A 94 -2.47 4.68 -1.26
C VAL A 94 -3.39 3.80 -2.09
N TYR A 95 -4.43 3.19 -1.50
CA TYR A 95 -5.26 2.20 -2.19
C TYR A 95 -6.65 2.79 -2.47
N PHE A 96 -6.92 3.01 -3.75
CA PHE A 96 -8.24 3.39 -4.27
C PHE A 96 -8.97 2.16 -4.77
N LEU A 97 -10.20 2.33 -5.25
CA LEU A 97 -10.93 1.27 -5.94
C LEU A 97 -10.73 1.39 -7.45
N HIS A 98 -10.66 0.27 -8.14
CA HIS A 98 -10.69 0.17 -9.60
C HIS A 98 -11.72 -0.90 -9.96
N GLY A 99 -12.90 -0.46 -10.43
CA GLY A 99 -14.11 -1.28 -10.32
C GLY A 99 -14.49 -1.48 -8.85
N GLU A 100 -14.65 -2.73 -8.43
CA GLU A 100 -15.03 -3.10 -7.06
C GLU A 100 -13.83 -3.48 -6.17
N GLN A 101 -12.63 -3.57 -6.74
CA GLN A 101 -11.42 -4.08 -6.07
C GLN A 101 -10.41 -2.98 -5.73
N VAL A 102 -9.57 -3.21 -4.72
CA VAL A 102 -8.49 -2.29 -4.33
C VAL A 102 -7.36 -2.25 -5.36
N SER A 103 -6.89 -1.05 -5.69
CA SER A 103 -5.78 -0.80 -6.61
C SER A 103 -4.88 0.31 -6.05
N PRO A 104 -3.55 0.11 -5.99
CA PRO A 104 -2.64 1.11 -5.47
C PRO A 104 -2.41 2.23 -6.48
N ALA A 105 -2.33 3.46 -5.98
CA ALA A 105 -2.06 4.65 -6.76
C ALA A 105 -0.90 5.46 -6.14
N PRO A 106 -0.07 6.12 -6.97
CA PRO A 106 1.11 6.82 -6.49
C PRO A 106 0.76 8.16 -5.87
N ARG A 107 1.33 8.44 -4.71
CA ARG A 107 1.17 9.72 -4.02
C ARG A 107 2.49 10.27 -3.52
N THR A 108 2.53 11.58 -3.36
CA THR A 108 3.68 12.30 -2.82
C THR A 108 3.30 12.86 -1.46
N VAL A 109 4.03 12.48 -0.41
CA VAL A 109 3.77 12.93 0.96
C VAL A 109 5.01 13.57 1.56
N ALA A 110 4.82 14.58 2.40
CA ALA A 110 5.91 15.26 3.10
C ALA A 110 6.71 14.26 3.96
N MET A 111 8.03 14.48 4.03
CA MET A 111 8.92 13.66 4.83
C MET A 111 8.85 14.00 6.33
N PRO A 112 8.99 13.02 7.24
CA PRO A 112 9.07 11.58 6.97
C PRO A 112 7.70 11.00 6.54
N THR A 113 7.72 10.00 5.66
CA THR A 113 6.50 9.31 5.24
C THR A 113 5.87 8.58 6.44
N THR A 114 4.75 9.10 6.94
CA THR A 114 4.01 8.53 8.07
C THR A 114 2.70 7.88 7.63
N VAL A 115 2.22 6.93 8.43
CA VAL A 115 0.91 6.26 8.26
C VAL A 115 -0.22 7.31 8.24
N ALA A 116 -0.19 8.26 9.17
CA ALA A 116 -1.13 9.38 9.20
C ALA A 116 -1.04 10.29 7.95
N GLY A 117 0.16 10.46 7.37
CA GLY A 117 0.34 11.16 6.09
C GLY A 117 -0.31 10.42 4.92
N ALA A 118 -0.06 9.11 4.79
CA ALA A 118 -0.66 8.27 3.75
C ALA A 118 -2.20 8.22 3.88
N LEU A 119 -2.71 8.03 5.10
CA LEU A 119 -4.16 8.03 5.36
C LEU A 119 -4.81 9.38 5.07
N ARG A 120 -4.19 10.52 5.44
CA ARG A 120 -4.70 11.85 5.03
C ARG A 120 -4.75 12.00 3.51
N THR A 121 -3.80 11.42 2.79
CA THR A 121 -3.77 11.48 1.32
C THR A 121 -4.83 10.57 0.68
N LEU A 122 -5.13 9.42 1.30
CA LEU A 122 -6.26 8.56 0.93
C LEU A 122 -7.61 9.29 1.14
N LEU A 123 -7.80 9.93 2.30
CA LEU A 123 -9.01 10.67 2.64
C LEU A 123 -9.27 11.89 1.74
N ALA A 124 -8.23 12.43 1.09
CA ALA A 124 -8.38 13.48 0.08
C ALA A 124 -9.07 12.99 -1.22
N GLY A 125 -9.25 11.67 -1.39
CA GLY A 125 -9.85 11.07 -2.58
C GLY A 125 -8.90 11.04 -3.79
N PRO A 126 -9.27 10.31 -4.86
CA PRO A 126 -8.42 10.16 -6.04
C PRO A 126 -8.27 11.48 -6.80
N ASP A 127 -7.08 11.75 -7.35
CA ASP A 127 -6.77 12.97 -8.11
C ASP A 127 -7.30 12.91 -9.56
N ARG A 128 -7.02 13.93 -10.38
CA ARG A 128 -7.50 13.96 -11.77
C ARG A 128 -6.90 12.84 -12.63
N TYR A 129 -5.60 12.56 -12.50
CA TYR A 129 -4.94 11.52 -13.28
C TYR A 129 -5.42 10.13 -12.86
N GLU A 130 -5.57 9.90 -11.56
CA GLU A 130 -6.07 8.64 -11.01
C GLU A 130 -7.52 8.38 -11.47
N ARG A 131 -8.41 9.39 -11.42
CA ARG A 131 -9.79 9.29 -11.90
C ARG A 131 -9.88 9.09 -13.41
N ASP A 132 -9.06 9.76 -14.20
CA ASP A 132 -8.97 9.55 -15.66
C ASP A 132 -8.54 8.10 -15.99
N HIS A 133 -7.87 7.41 -15.07
CA HIS A 133 -7.54 5.98 -15.13
C HIS A 133 -8.46 5.10 -14.26
N GLY A 134 -9.70 5.54 -14.02
CA GLY A 134 -10.76 4.73 -13.42
C GLY A 134 -10.66 4.50 -11.91
N ARG A 135 -9.80 5.23 -11.18
CA ARG A 135 -9.71 5.09 -9.71
C ARG A 135 -10.82 5.88 -9.01
N THR A 136 -11.52 5.22 -8.10
CA THR A 136 -12.63 5.78 -7.29
C THR A 136 -12.39 5.56 -5.79
N THR A 137 -13.29 6.05 -4.94
CA THR A 137 -13.22 5.82 -3.48
C THR A 137 -14.62 5.60 -2.92
N ALA A 138 -14.75 4.68 -1.98
CA ALA A 138 -15.98 4.47 -1.20
C ALA A 138 -15.99 5.31 0.10
N ILE A 139 -14.91 6.03 0.41
CA ILE A 139 -14.79 6.87 1.61
C ILE A 139 -15.66 8.13 1.43
N PRO A 140 -16.58 8.45 2.38
CA PRO A 140 -17.42 9.64 2.28
C PRO A 140 -16.62 10.94 2.28
N ALA A 141 -16.98 11.83 1.36
CA ALA A 141 -16.43 13.18 1.30
C ALA A 141 -16.64 13.92 2.64
N GLY A 142 -15.57 14.55 3.11
CA GLY A 142 -15.54 15.26 4.39
C GLY A 142 -15.06 14.42 5.58
N THR A 143 -14.82 13.11 5.42
CA THR A 143 -14.16 12.29 6.47
C THR A 143 -12.77 12.86 6.80
N ARG A 144 -12.46 13.02 8.09
CA ARG A 144 -11.15 13.52 8.56
C ARG A 144 -10.48 12.49 9.46
N LEU A 145 -9.14 12.43 9.37
CA LEU A 145 -8.30 11.70 10.30
C LEU A 145 -8.10 12.53 11.56
N ARG A 146 -8.54 12.01 12.71
CA ARG A 146 -8.38 12.63 14.02
C ARG A 146 -7.04 12.20 14.65
N SER A 147 -6.77 10.90 14.73
CA SER A 147 -5.50 10.37 15.25
C SER A 147 -5.10 9.03 14.63
N VAL A 148 -3.83 8.65 14.78
CA VAL A 148 -3.31 7.31 14.50
C VAL A 148 -2.34 6.92 15.61
N VAL A 149 -2.55 5.77 16.24
CA VAL A 149 -1.68 5.22 17.28
C VAL A 149 -1.23 3.83 16.86
N VAL A 150 0.09 3.60 16.78
CA VAL A 150 0.65 2.29 16.39
C VAL A 150 1.20 1.57 17.62
N ARG A 151 0.71 0.35 17.89
CA ARG A 151 1.18 -0.52 18.98
C ARG A 151 1.16 -1.97 18.51
N ARG A 152 2.24 -2.74 18.76
CA ARG A 152 2.32 -4.19 18.49
C ARG A 152 1.79 -4.59 17.09
N HIS A 153 2.28 -3.93 16.05
CA HIS A 153 1.86 -4.11 14.64
C HIS A 153 0.39 -3.80 14.31
N VAL A 154 -0.37 -3.22 15.24
CA VAL A 154 -1.71 -2.69 15.00
C VAL A 154 -1.64 -1.16 14.91
N ALA A 155 -2.28 -0.59 13.88
CA ALA A 155 -2.57 0.84 13.82
C ALA A 155 -4.02 1.09 14.23
N THR A 156 -4.25 1.70 15.38
CA THR A 156 -5.56 2.26 15.73
C THR A 156 -5.74 3.57 14.99
N VAL A 157 -6.82 3.71 14.23
CA VAL A 157 -7.11 4.84 13.35
C VAL A 157 -8.44 5.47 13.79
N ASP A 158 -8.37 6.70 14.33
CA ASP A 158 -9.52 7.50 14.74
C ASP A 158 -9.95 8.41 13.58
N LEU A 159 -11.17 8.19 13.08
CA LEU A 159 -11.80 8.97 12.02
C LEU A 159 -13.00 9.73 12.57
N THR A 160 -13.40 10.81 11.92
CA THR A 160 -14.71 11.44 12.19
C THR A 160 -15.85 10.50 11.83
N GLY A 161 -16.95 10.52 12.60
CA GLY A 161 -18.16 9.70 12.39
C GLY A 161 -18.71 9.71 10.96
N ARG A 162 -18.47 10.79 10.20
CA ARG A 162 -18.71 10.91 8.74
C ARG A 162 -18.21 9.71 7.91
N TYR A 163 -17.24 8.94 8.40
CA TYR A 163 -16.76 7.73 7.74
C TYR A 163 -17.81 6.60 7.66
N ASP A 164 -18.75 6.57 8.61
CA ASP A 164 -19.85 5.59 8.70
C ASP A 164 -21.03 5.94 7.78
N ASP A 165 -21.05 7.16 7.22
CA ASP A 165 -22.20 7.67 6.49
C ASP A 165 -22.41 6.96 5.14
N GLY A 166 -23.56 6.29 5.02
CA GLY A 166 -24.21 5.91 3.76
C GLY A 166 -23.52 4.82 2.92
N GLY A 167 -24.27 4.31 1.94
CA GLY A 167 -23.85 3.18 1.09
C GLY A 167 -24.24 1.83 1.67
N GLY A 168 -24.41 0.82 0.81
CA GLY A 168 -24.69 -0.56 1.22
C GLY A 168 -23.43 -1.32 1.63
N THR A 169 -23.60 -2.58 2.05
CA THR A 169 -22.56 -3.44 2.64
C THR A 169 -21.24 -3.47 1.85
N LEU A 170 -21.30 -3.53 0.52
CA LEU A 170 -20.12 -3.54 -0.35
C LEU A 170 -19.31 -2.23 -0.25
N SER A 171 -19.97 -1.07 -0.26
CA SER A 171 -19.31 0.25 -0.11
C SER A 171 -18.67 0.40 1.28
N MET A 172 -19.33 -0.12 2.31
CA MET A 172 -18.84 -0.11 3.68
C MET A 172 -17.61 -1.01 3.88
N ARG A 173 -17.61 -2.22 3.29
CA ARG A 173 -16.40 -3.07 3.29
C ARG A 173 -15.28 -2.49 2.41
N ALA A 174 -15.61 -1.88 1.27
CA ALA A 174 -14.64 -1.26 0.38
C ALA A 174 -13.86 -0.10 1.04
N ARG A 175 -14.54 0.82 1.76
CA ARG A 175 -13.84 1.90 2.47
C ARG A 175 -12.90 1.38 3.56
N LEU A 176 -13.32 0.35 4.31
CA LEU A 176 -12.47 -0.35 5.30
C LEU A 176 -11.24 -0.96 4.63
N ALA A 177 -11.41 -1.66 3.50
CA ALA A 177 -10.30 -2.25 2.74
C ALA A 177 -9.30 -1.18 2.26
N GLN A 178 -9.78 -0.04 1.74
CA GLN A 178 -8.91 1.07 1.33
C GLN A 178 -8.02 1.59 2.46
N VAL A 179 -8.57 1.76 3.67
CA VAL A 179 -7.80 2.18 4.87
C VAL A 179 -6.82 1.09 5.29
N VAL A 180 -7.27 -0.17 5.36
CA VAL A 180 -6.46 -1.32 5.77
C VAL A 180 -5.26 -1.53 4.84
N PHE A 181 -5.47 -1.59 3.53
CA PHE A 181 -4.38 -1.77 2.55
C PHE A 181 -3.39 -0.60 2.59
N THR A 182 -3.87 0.64 2.78
CA THR A 182 -3.02 1.85 2.89
C THR A 182 -2.21 1.88 4.18
N ALA A 183 -2.76 1.45 5.32
CA ALA A 183 -2.03 1.38 6.59
C ALA A 183 -1.02 0.22 6.61
N THR A 184 -1.41 -0.95 6.11
CA THR A 184 -0.56 -2.17 6.06
C THR A 184 0.52 -2.14 4.98
N ARG A 185 0.54 -1.12 4.10
CA ARG A 185 1.65 -0.89 3.16
C ARG A 185 2.96 -0.48 3.87
N PHE A 186 2.89 -0.15 5.16
CA PHE A 186 4.03 0.04 6.04
C PHE A 186 4.36 -1.30 6.72
N PRO A 187 5.54 -1.92 6.50
CA PRO A 187 5.83 -3.27 6.99
C PRO A 187 5.73 -3.48 8.50
N SER A 188 5.79 -2.39 9.27
CA SER A 188 5.59 -2.41 10.72
C SER A 188 4.12 -2.61 11.15
N ILE A 189 3.14 -2.56 10.23
CA ILE A 189 1.71 -2.67 10.49
C ILE A 189 1.13 -3.86 9.74
N GLN A 190 0.44 -4.73 10.46
CA GLN A 190 -0.22 -5.93 9.94
C GLN A 190 -1.75 -5.83 10.02
N LYS A 191 -2.27 -5.06 10.99
CA LYS A 191 -3.72 -4.91 11.25
C LYS A 191 -4.08 -3.46 11.60
N VAL A 192 -5.37 -3.13 11.46
CA VAL A 192 -5.96 -1.83 11.77
C VAL A 192 -7.12 -2.00 12.74
N GLY A 193 -7.11 -1.22 13.82
CA GLY A 193 -8.29 -1.02 14.67
C GLY A 193 -8.98 0.29 14.27
N PHE A 194 -10.31 0.32 14.28
CA PHE A 194 -11.09 1.49 13.88
C PHE A 194 -11.74 2.17 15.10
N GLU A 195 -11.57 3.48 15.19
CA GLU A 195 -12.26 4.36 16.13
C GLU A 195 -13.03 5.43 15.35
N LEU A 196 -14.22 5.79 15.85
CA LEU A 196 -15.00 6.91 15.36
C LEU A 196 -15.25 7.92 16.47
N ASP A 197 -14.80 9.14 16.21
CA ASP A 197 -14.83 10.25 17.15
C ASP A 197 -14.23 9.93 18.54
N GLY A 198 -13.16 9.11 18.56
CA GLY A 198 -12.47 8.63 19.75
C GLY A 198 -13.16 7.47 20.48
N LYS A 199 -14.12 6.79 19.85
CA LYS A 199 -14.79 5.59 20.39
C LYS A 199 -14.47 4.36 19.53
N PRO A 200 -14.10 3.21 20.11
CA PRO A 200 -13.95 1.96 19.37
C PRO A 200 -15.22 1.57 18.63
N VAL A 201 -15.07 1.13 17.38
CA VAL A 201 -16.18 0.62 16.56
C VAL A 201 -16.21 -0.89 16.65
N THR A 202 -17.23 -1.47 17.29
CA THR A 202 -17.46 -2.93 17.30
C THR A 202 -18.39 -3.38 16.18
N VAL A 203 -19.23 -2.49 15.68
CA VAL A 203 -20.15 -2.70 14.56
C VAL A 203 -20.12 -1.45 13.67
N PHE A 204 -19.89 -1.63 12.38
CA PHE A 204 -19.73 -0.56 11.39
C PHE A 204 -20.85 -0.62 10.33
N GLY A 205 -21.44 0.55 10.06
CA GLY A 205 -22.62 0.73 9.24
C GLY A 205 -23.90 0.15 9.83
N GLY A 206 -25.04 0.65 9.34
CA GLY A 206 -26.36 0.04 9.62
C GLY A 206 -26.51 -1.40 9.09
N GLU A 207 -25.53 -1.87 8.32
CA GLU A 207 -25.41 -3.22 7.74
C GLU A 207 -24.83 -4.26 8.72
N GLY A 208 -24.31 -3.84 9.88
CA GLY A 208 -23.86 -4.77 10.92
C GLY A 208 -22.48 -5.39 10.71
N ILE A 209 -21.53 -4.70 10.05
CA ILE A 209 -20.18 -5.24 9.83
C ILE A 209 -19.43 -5.29 11.16
N VAL A 210 -19.12 -6.48 11.65
CA VAL A 210 -18.42 -6.68 12.94
C VAL A 210 -16.95 -6.25 12.82
N LEU A 211 -16.52 -5.38 13.73
CA LEU A 211 -15.15 -4.87 13.89
C LEU A 211 -14.67 -4.97 15.35
N ASP A 212 -15.14 -5.97 16.09
CA ASP A 212 -14.79 -6.22 17.50
C ASP A 212 -13.30 -6.54 17.74
N HIS A 213 -12.50 -6.69 16.68
CA HIS A 213 -11.06 -6.90 16.71
C HIS A 213 -10.33 -6.19 15.55
N PRO A 214 -9.01 -5.98 15.63
CA PRO A 214 -8.24 -5.39 14.53
C PRO A 214 -8.19 -6.28 13.28
N VAL A 215 -8.51 -5.69 12.12
CA VAL A 215 -8.61 -6.34 10.81
C VAL A 215 -7.37 -6.10 9.94
N GLY A 216 -7.00 -7.06 9.12
CA GLY A 216 -5.88 -7.02 8.17
C GLY A 216 -6.33 -7.27 6.73
N ARG A 217 -5.38 -7.37 5.79
CA ARG A 217 -5.69 -7.53 4.36
C ARG A 217 -6.52 -8.77 4.03
N ALA A 218 -6.35 -9.86 4.79
CA ALA A 218 -7.06 -11.13 4.59
C ALA A 218 -8.58 -11.02 4.83
N ASP A 219 -9.03 -10.09 5.69
CA ASP A 219 -10.45 -9.86 5.99
C ASP A 219 -11.21 -9.17 4.82
N PHE A 220 -10.46 -8.78 3.78
CA PHE A 220 -10.92 -8.13 2.55
C PHE A 220 -10.33 -8.79 1.30
N GLU A 221 -10.01 -10.09 1.36
CA GLU A 221 -9.43 -10.85 0.25
C GLU A 221 -10.31 -10.85 -1.02
N ASP A 222 -11.64 -10.83 -0.85
CA ASP A 222 -12.62 -10.74 -1.93
C ASP A 222 -12.68 -9.36 -2.61
N LEU A 223 -12.11 -8.33 -1.95
CA LEU A 223 -11.96 -6.99 -2.49
C LEU A 223 -10.55 -6.74 -3.07
N ALA A 224 -9.68 -7.76 -3.10
CA ALA A 224 -8.40 -7.71 -3.80
C ALA A 224 -8.48 -8.46 -5.14
N PRO A 225 -7.83 -7.99 -6.22
CA PRO A 225 -7.71 -8.76 -7.46
C PRO A 225 -6.89 -10.04 -7.21
N LEU A 226 -7.12 -11.09 -8.01
CA LEU A 226 -6.36 -12.35 -7.87
C LEU A 226 -4.88 -12.14 -8.17
N VAL A 227 -4.53 -11.08 -8.91
CA VAL A 227 -3.17 -10.53 -8.97
C VAL A 227 -3.21 -9.04 -8.68
N LEU A 228 -2.63 -8.64 -7.55
CA LEU A 228 -2.46 -7.25 -7.13
C LEU A 228 -1.02 -6.81 -7.39
N VAL A 229 -0.80 -5.91 -8.35
CA VAL A 229 0.52 -5.29 -8.57
C VAL A 229 0.67 -4.09 -7.63
N GLU A 230 1.71 -4.09 -6.81
CA GLU A 230 1.98 -3.01 -5.85
C GLU A 230 3.16 -2.11 -6.26
N SER A 231 3.94 -2.56 -7.24
CA SER A 231 4.91 -1.75 -7.99
C SER A 231 5.20 -2.41 -9.34
N PRO A 232 5.39 -1.65 -10.44
CA PRO A 232 5.25 -0.19 -10.54
C PRO A 232 3.79 0.26 -10.41
N LEU A 233 3.59 1.55 -10.19
CA LEU A 233 2.27 2.19 -10.04
C LEU A 233 1.84 2.92 -11.33
N ILE A 234 0.57 3.32 -11.42
CA ILE A 234 0.04 4.00 -12.61
C ILE A 234 0.81 5.29 -12.91
N GLY A 235 1.22 5.48 -14.16
CA GLY A 235 2.01 6.63 -14.61
C GLY A 235 3.51 6.55 -14.31
N ASP A 236 3.98 5.51 -13.60
CA ASP A 236 5.40 5.35 -13.27
C ASP A 236 6.27 5.32 -14.53
N THR A 237 7.39 6.04 -14.46
CA THR A 237 8.44 5.97 -15.46
C THR A 237 9.43 4.89 -15.08
N VAL A 238 9.56 3.84 -15.91
CA VAL A 238 10.38 2.66 -15.64
C VAL A 238 11.51 2.52 -16.67
N ARG A 239 12.61 1.90 -16.25
CA ARG A 239 13.76 1.54 -17.11
C ARG A 239 13.91 0.02 -17.14
N THR A 240 14.67 -0.48 -18.12
CA THR A 240 15.02 -1.90 -18.21
C THR A 240 16.28 -2.19 -17.35
N PRO A 241 16.30 -3.25 -16.53
CA PRO A 241 15.17 -4.12 -16.19
C PRO A 241 14.24 -3.47 -15.15
N VAL A 242 12.94 -3.78 -15.22
CA VAL A 242 11.93 -3.27 -14.28
C VAL A 242 11.69 -4.26 -13.15
N ARG A 243 11.72 -3.81 -11.90
CA ARG A 243 11.27 -4.61 -10.75
C ARG A 243 9.75 -4.51 -10.61
N VAL A 244 9.07 -5.64 -10.60
CA VAL A 244 7.63 -5.76 -10.42
C VAL A 244 7.34 -6.65 -9.22
N TRP A 245 6.59 -6.14 -8.25
CA TRP A 245 6.23 -6.87 -7.03
C TRP A 245 4.79 -6.64 -6.61
N GLY A 246 4.25 -7.56 -5.82
CA GLY A 246 2.87 -7.55 -5.36
C GLY A 246 2.46 -8.88 -4.74
N SER A 247 1.17 -9.20 -4.84
CA SER A 247 0.59 -10.43 -4.29
C SER A 247 -0.41 -11.09 -5.22
N ALA A 248 -0.56 -12.41 -5.11
CA ALA A 248 -1.46 -13.18 -5.95
C ALA A 248 -2.11 -14.36 -5.21
N ASN A 249 -3.31 -14.72 -5.64
CA ASN A 249 -4.12 -15.86 -5.16
C ASN A 249 -4.68 -16.63 -6.37
N THR A 250 -3.79 -17.01 -7.28
CA THR A 250 -4.13 -17.70 -8.55
C THR A 250 -3.91 -19.21 -8.46
N PHE A 251 -4.40 -19.94 -9.48
CA PHE A 251 -4.17 -21.37 -9.61
C PHE A 251 -2.67 -21.71 -9.65
N GLU A 252 -2.24 -22.62 -8.77
CA GLU A 252 -0.83 -22.98 -8.52
C GLU A 252 0.08 -21.80 -8.15
N GLY A 253 -0.47 -20.65 -7.77
CA GLY A 253 0.29 -19.40 -7.57
C GLY A 253 0.91 -18.88 -8.87
N THR A 254 0.44 -19.33 -10.04
CA THR A 254 1.01 -18.97 -11.34
C THR A 254 0.31 -17.75 -11.93
N LEU A 255 1.10 -16.86 -12.51
CA LEU A 255 0.63 -15.67 -13.20
C LEU A 255 1.58 -15.30 -14.34
N ARG A 256 1.16 -14.35 -15.19
CA ARG A 256 1.97 -13.75 -16.24
C ARG A 256 1.98 -12.24 -16.13
N LEU A 257 3.16 -11.66 -16.37
CA LEU A 257 3.39 -10.22 -16.42
C LEU A 257 3.86 -9.87 -17.83
N LYS A 258 3.02 -9.12 -18.56
CA LYS A 258 3.29 -8.69 -19.93
C LYS A 258 3.42 -7.19 -20.01
N LEU A 259 4.57 -6.71 -20.48
CA LEU A 259 4.78 -5.32 -20.84
C LEU A 259 4.49 -5.12 -22.33
N THR A 260 3.65 -4.13 -22.64
CA THR A 260 3.42 -3.65 -24.01
C THR A 260 3.84 -2.19 -24.15
N ASP A 261 4.36 -1.83 -25.32
CA ASP A 261 4.74 -0.45 -25.63
C ASP A 261 3.59 0.38 -26.25
N ALA A 262 3.88 1.64 -26.61
CA ALA A 262 2.90 2.55 -27.21
C ALA A 262 2.34 2.07 -28.57
N ALA A 263 3.03 1.15 -29.25
CA ALA A 263 2.56 0.53 -30.49
C ALA A 263 1.87 -0.84 -30.23
N LYS A 264 1.63 -1.18 -28.96
CA LYS A 264 1.10 -2.45 -28.48
C LYS A 264 1.97 -3.68 -28.78
N HIS A 265 3.24 -3.46 -29.12
CA HIS A 265 4.20 -4.57 -29.22
C HIS A 265 4.57 -5.08 -27.83
N THR A 266 4.70 -6.40 -27.69
CA THR A 266 5.15 -7.05 -26.46
C THR A 266 6.64 -6.79 -26.23
N ALA A 267 6.96 -5.95 -25.25
CA ALA A 267 8.34 -5.63 -24.86
C ALA A 267 8.94 -6.68 -23.91
N ALA A 268 8.08 -7.37 -23.13
CA ALA A 268 8.38 -8.56 -22.33
C ALA A 268 7.08 -9.30 -22.00
N ASP A 269 7.13 -10.62 -21.84
CA ASP A 269 6.02 -11.45 -21.34
C ASP A 269 6.60 -12.65 -20.59
N VAL A 270 6.49 -12.64 -19.27
CA VAL A 270 7.13 -13.62 -18.38
C VAL A 270 6.12 -14.34 -17.50
N ARG A 271 6.36 -15.64 -17.27
CA ARG A 271 5.66 -16.41 -16.23
C ARG A 271 6.30 -16.10 -14.88
N VAL A 272 5.47 -15.88 -13.87
CA VAL A 272 5.89 -15.69 -12.47
C VAL A 272 5.15 -16.70 -11.61
N THR A 273 5.77 -17.10 -10.51
CA THR A 273 5.19 -17.95 -9.47
C THR A 273 5.25 -17.16 -8.16
N ALA A 274 4.09 -16.99 -7.52
CA ALA A 274 3.99 -16.43 -6.18
C ALA A 274 4.37 -17.46 -5.11
N THR A 275 4.67 -17.01 -3.90
CA THR A 275 5.07 -17.88 -2.77
C THR A 275 3.99 -18.85 -2.29
N SER A 276 2.75 -18.70 -2.78
CA SER A 276 1.60 -19.55 -2.48
C SER A 276 0.56 -19.44 -3.60
N GLY A 277 -0.40 -20.39 -3.66
CA GLY A 277 -1.46 -20.46 -4.66
C GLY A 277 -2.88 -20.41 -4.09
N THR A 278 -3.84 -20.96 -4.84
CA THR A 278 -5.28 -20.89 -4.55
C THR A 278 -5.63 -21.12 -3.08
N GLY A 279 -6.38 -20.19 -2.51
CA GLY A 279 -6.86 -20.24 -1.12
C GLY A 279 -5.87 -19.69 -0.10
N THR A 280 -4.66 -19.28 -0.49
CA THR A 280 -3.71 -18.58 0.38
C THR A 280 -2.87 -17.62 -0.43
N ARG A 281 -3.17 -16.32 -0.33
CA ARG A 281 -2.48 -15.26 -1.07
C ARG A 281 -0.97 -15.28 -0.82
N GLY A 282 -0.19 -15.52 -1.86
CA GLY A 282 1.26 -15.42 -1.88
C GLY A 282 1.75 -14.05 -2.34
N THR A 283 3.06 -13.82 -2.23
CA THR A 283 3.76 -12.64 -2.75
C THR A 283 4.60 -13.00 -3.97
N PHE A 284 4.92 -12.01 -4.80
CA PHE A 284 5.91 -12.15 -5.87
C PHE A 284 6.76 -10.88 -5.96
N ASP A 285 8.03 -11.04 -6.35
CA ASP A 285 8.98 -9.97 -6.57
C ASP A 285 9.96 -10.43 -7.65
N VAL A 286 9.90 -9.81 -8.84
CA VAL A 286 10.68 -10.22 -10.01
C VAL A 286 11.29 -9.02 -10.71
N THR A 287 12.43 -9.22 -11.36
CA THR A 287 13.11 -8.21 -12.18
C THR A 287 13.06 -8.62 -13.64
N ILE A 288 12.37 -7.84 -14.47
CA ILE A 288 12.01 -8.17 -15.85
C ILE A 288 12.84 -7.33 -16.82
N PRO A 289 13.79 -7.91 -17.56
CA PRO A 289 14.38 -7.23 -18.71
C PRO A 289 13.34 -7.12 -19.83
N TYR A 290 13.18 -5.93 -20.39
CA TYR A 290 12.29 -5.66 -21.52
C TYR A 290 13.00 -4.92 -22.65
N LYS A 291 12.44 -5.00 -23.87
CA LYS A 291 12.93 -4.30 -25.07
C LYS A 291 11.80 -3.45 -25.67
N ALA A 292 11.74 -2.17 -25.32
CA ALA A 292 10.78 -1.23 -25.91
C ALA A 292 11.28 -0.70 -27.26
N THR A 293 10.40 -0.56 -28.25
CA THR A 293 10.78 -0.01 -29.57
C THR A 293 11.20 1.46 -29.48
N ARG A 294 10.51 2.22 -28.61
CA ARG A 294 10.75 3.64 -28.30
C ARG A 294 10.38 3.91 -26.84
N SER A 295 10.98 4.94 -26.25
CA SER A 295 10.50 5.49 -24.98
C SER A 295 9.12 6.13 -25.17
N GLY A 296 8.23 6.00 -24.17
CA GLY A 296 6.89 6.57 -24.20
C GLY A 296 5.88 5.75 -23.40
N ALA A 297 4.59 5.97 -23.65
CA ALA A 297 3.52 5.23 -23.00
C ALA A 297 3.67 3.71 -23.20
N GLY A 298 3.28 2.94 -22.19
CA GLY A 298 3.22 1.49 -22.23
C GLY A 298 2.25 0.97 -21.18
N THR A 299 2.17 -0.34 -21.05
CA THR A 299 1.21 -0.98 -20.14
C THR A 299 1.79 -2.29 -19.64
N LEU A 300 1.85 -2.44 -18.32
CA LEU A 300 2.03 -3.72 -17.64
C LEU A 300 0.65 -4.34 -17.43
N THR A 301 0.43 -5.53 -18.00
CA THR A 301 -0.78 -6.33 -17.79
C THR A 301 -0.41 -7.52 -16.91
N ALA A 302 -1.10 -7.65 -15.77
CA ALA A 302 -1.06 -8.82 -14.92
C ALA A 302 -2.27 -9.70 -15.22
N TYR A 303 -2.02 -10.96 -15.55
CA TYR A 303 -3.07 -11.91 -15.94
C TYR A 303 -2.67 -13.34 -15.60
N TRP A 304 -3.63 -14.25 -15.61
CA TRP A 304 -3.42 -15.68 -15.51
C TRP A 304 -4.19 -16.38 -16.63
N ASN A 305 -3.82 -17.61 -16.96
CA ASN A 305 -4.57 -18.40 -17.94
C ASN A 305 -5.59 -19.24 -17.18
N SER A 306 -6.87 -19.11 -17.54
CA SER A 306 -7.96 -19.90 -16.97
C SER A 306 -7.74 -21.40 -17.22
N PRO A 307 -7.71 -22.26 -16.18
CA PRO A 307 -7.61 -23.72 -16.34
C PRO A 307 -8.79 -24.34 -17.12
N LYS A 308 -9.90 -23.62 -17.26
CA LYS A 308 -11.11 -24.10 -17.92
C LYS A 308 -11.01 -24.06 -19.45
N ASP A 309 -10.32 -23.07 -20.00
CA ASP A 309 -10.32 -22.77 -21.45
C ASP A 309 -9.00 -22.17 -21.97
N GLY A 310 -7.98 -22.06 -21.13
CA GLY A 310 -6.65 -21.51 -21.46
C GLY A 310 -6.63 -20.01 -21.73
N ARG A 311 -7.77 -19.30 -21.63
CA ARG A 311 -7.86 -17.88 -22.00
C ARG A 311 -7.21 -16.98 -20.93
N PRO A 312 -6.58 -15.86 -21.34
CA PRO A 312 -6.04 -14.91 -20.39
C PRO A 312 -7.17 -14.17 -19.66
N VAL A 313 -7.20 -14.29 -18.34
CA VAL A 313 -8.04 -13.51 -17.43
C VAL A 313 -7.18 -12.37 -16.90
N ILE A 314 -7.50 -11.14 -17.32
CA ILE A 314 -6.77 -9.94 -16.92
C ILE A 314 -7.26 -9.51 -15.54
N GLU A 315 -6.34 -9.42 -14.59
CA GLU A 315 -6.61 -9.05 -13.19
C GLU A 315 -6.24 -7.59 -12.92
N ASP A 316 -5.11 -7.12 -13.46
CA ASP A 316 -4.68 -5.74 -13.32
C ASP A 316 -4.01 -5.21 -14.59
N THR A 317 -4.09 -3.90 -14.78
CA THR A 317 -3.53 -3.17 -15.90
C THR A 317 -2.99 -1.84 -15.38
N VAL A 318 -1.66 -1.72 -15.41
CA VAL A 318 -0.91 -0.56 -14.93
C VAL A 318 -0.35 0.19 -16.15
N PRO A 319 -0.89 1.38 -16.50
CA PRO A 319 -0.31 2.27 -17.49
C PRO A 319 1.03 2.80 -16.99
N LEU A 320 2.05 2.81 -17.85
CA LEU A 320 3.43 3.18 -17.51
C LEU A 320 4.03 4.10 -18.57
N ASN A 321 5.15 4.73 -18.23
CA ASN A 321 6.06 5.36 -19.18
C ASN A 321 7.32 4.49 -19.29
N LEU A 322 7.45 3.73 -20.36
CA LEU A 322 8.63 2.89 -20.60
C LEU A 322 9.76 3.75 -21.15
N LEU A 323 10.97 3.57 -20.62
CA LEU A 323 12.20 4.09 -21.22
C LEU A 323 12.96 2.96 -21.91
N ARG A 324 13.50 3.26 -23.10
CA ARG A 324 14.37 2.36 -23.85
C ARG A 324 15.77 2.28 -23.24
#